data_AF-A0A645H1J9-F1
#
_entry.id   AF-A0A645H1J9-F1
#
_cell.length_a   1.000
_cell.length_b   1.000
_cell.length_c   1.000
_cell.angle_alpha   90.00
_cell.angle_beta   90.00
_cell.angle_gamma   90.00
#
_symmetry.space_group_name_H-M   'P 1'
#
loop_
_entity.id
_entity.type
_entity.pdbx_description
1 polymer ?
#
loop_
_entity_poly.entity_id
_entity_poly.type
_entity_poly.pdbx_seq_one_letter_code
_entity_poly.pdbx_strand_id
1 'polypeptide(L)'
;METVTDGDLDRIRPLLERKGIACVGSGDGEKLAAPDGKALSELRGISDALLVEADGARGLPVKAPAPHEPVIYPASGLVVAVAGLSAVGRPLKDCCFRLPFVTALLGVTEDTILTPPLLSRLLSSERGGRKGVLPPSRYTVVLNQADNPSLLASGRQTARDIRALLPGCRVVITSLCKGIDIKAVMC
;
A
#
# COMPACT_ATOMS: atom_id res chain seq x y z
N MET A 1 -15.20 4.32 -12.72
CA MET A 1 -14.23 3.76 -13.67
C MET A 1 -14.87 2.51 -14.26
N GLU A 2 -14.71 2.24 -15.56
CA GLU A 2 -15.26 1.01 -16.15
C GLU A 2 -14.34 -0.15 -15.76
N THR A 3 -14.93 -1.23 -15.24
CA THR A 3 -14.20 -2.41 -14.75
C THR A 3 -14.51 -3.59 -15.66
N VAL A 4 -13.46 -4.21 -16.19
CA VAL A 4 -13.55 -5.47 -16.94
C VAL A 4 -13.31 -6.62 -15.97
N THR A 5 -14.27 -7.54 -15.85
CA THR A 5 -14.27 -8.59 -14.81
C THR A 5 -13.97 -9.99 -15.32
N ASP A 6 -13.84 -10.16 -16.64
CA ASP A 6 -13.55 -11.40 -17.34
C ASP A 6 -12.10 -11.49 -17.86
N GLY A 7 -11.32 -10.42 -17.69
CA GLY A 7 -9.94 -10.34 -18.17
C GLY A 7 -9.80 -10.26 -19.69
N ASP A 8 -10.89 -10.01 -20.43
CA ASP A 8 -10.90 -10.00 -21.89
C ASP A 8 -10.08 -8.83 -22.45
N LEU A 9 -8.93 -9.15 -23.05
CA LEU A 9 -8.02 -8.17 -23.62
C LEU A 9 -8.63 -7.36 -24.76
N ASP A 10 -9.55 -7.94 -25.54
CA ASP A 10 -10.21 -7.26 -26.65
C ASP A 10 -11.15 -6.16 -26.16
N ARG A 11 -11.59 -6.26 -24.91
CA ARG A 11 -12.35 -5.19 -24.22
C ARG A 11 -11.41 -4.21 -23.51
N ILE A 12 -10.30 -4.69 -22.95
CA ILE A 12 -9.38 -3.87 -22.14
C ILE A 12 -8.54 -2.95 -23.02
N ARG A 13 -8.00 -3.44 -24.15
CA ARG A 13 -7.13 -2.64 -25.02
C ARG A 13 -7.83 -1.39 -25.56
N PRO A 14 -9.04 -1.45 -26.13
CA PRO A 14 -9.76 -0.24 -26.55
C PRO A 14 -10.09 0.70 -25.39
N LEU A 15 -10.29 0.18 -24.17
CA LEU A 15 -10.53 1.01 -22.99
C LEU A 15 -9.27 1.78 -22.58
N LEU A 16 -8.12 1.11 -22.57
CA LEU A 16 -6.83 1.75 -22.32
C LEU A 16 -6.52 2.82 -23.37
N GLU A 17 -6.71 2.51 -24.66
CA GLU A 17 -6.47 3.46 -25.75
C GLU A 17 -7.35 4.71 -25.65
N ARG A 18 -8.64 4.54 -25.31
CA ARG A 18 -9.58 5.68 -25.23
C ARG A 18 -9.47 6.49 -23.94
N LYS A 19 -9.26 5.83 -22.79
CA LYS A 19 -9.37 6.44 -21.46
C LYS A 19 -8.01 6.63 -20.75
N GLY A 20 -6.95 6.02 -21.26
CA GLY A 20 -5.63 5.98 -20.63
C GLY A 20 -5.55 5.11 -19.36
N ILE A 21 -6.68 4.55 -18.91
CA ILE A 21 -6.76 3.73 -17.70
C ILE A 21 -7.91 2.73 -17.79
N ALA A 22 -7.67 1.51 -17.31
CA ALA A 22 -8.66 0.45 -17.21
C ALA A 22 -8.55 -0.23 -15.85
N CYS A 23 -9.69 -0.56 -15.24
CA CYS A 23 -9.75 -1.39 -14.05
C CYS A 23 -10.06 -2.83 -14.48
N VAL A 24 -9.29 -3.80 -13.99
CA VAL A 24 -9.44 -5.20 -14.34
C VAL A 24 -9.48 -6.01 -13.06
N GLY A 25 -10.46 -6.91 -12.96
CA GLY A 25 -10.55 -7.88 -11.87
C GLY A 25 -11.09 -9.20 -12.39
N SER A 26 -11.11 -10.22 -11.55
CA SER A 26 -11.79 -11.47 -11.81
C SER A 26 -12.85 -11.69 -10.74
N GLY A 27 -14.09 -11.95 -11.14
CA GLY A 27 -15.19 -12.17 -10.20
C GLY A 27 -16.56 -11.76 -10.75
N ASP A 28 -17.56 -11.82 -9.88
CA ASP A 28 -18.97 -11.53 -10.17
C ASP A 28 -19.33 -10.03 -10.09
N GLY A 29 -18.36 -9.17 -9.77
CA GLY A 29 -18.53 -7.72 -9.64
C GLY A 29 -18.80 -7.22 -8.22
N GLU A 30 -19.21 -8.08 -7.28
CA GLU A 30 -19.32 -7.72 -5.86
C GLU A 30 -17.97 -7.86 -5.15
N LYS A 31 -17.21 -8.91 -5.50
CA LYS A 31 -15.85 -9.11 -5.01
C LYS A 31 -14.91 -9.39 -6.17
N LEU A 32 -13.99 -8.48 -6.40
CA LEU A 32 -12.95 -8.64 -7.39
C LEU A 32 -11.74 -9.32 -6.76
N ALA A 33 -11.26 -10.38 -7.40
CA ALA A 33 -9.94 -10.93 -7.20
C ALA A 33 -8.97 -10.39 -8.26
N ALA A 34 -7.68 -10.50 -8.00
CA ALA A 34 -6.68 -10.28 -9.05
C ALA A 34 -6.88 -11.30 -10.17
N PRO A 35 -6.72 -10.89 -11.45
CA PRO A 35 -6.62 -11.83 -12.56
C PRO A 35 -5.51 -12.85 -12.35
N ASP A 36 -5.60 -13.98 -13.04
CA ASP A 36 -4.57 -15.02 -12.97
C ASP A 36 -3.21 -14.53 -13.52
N GLY A 37 -2.16 -15.32 -13.30
CA GLY A 37 -0.81 -14.95 -13.72
C GLY A 37 -0.65 -14.75 -15.23
N LYS A 38 -1.45 -15.44 -16.06
CA LYS A 38 -1.42 -15.30 -17.52
C LYS A 38 -2.01 -13.96 -17.93
N ALA A 39 -3.20 -13.64 -17.42
CA ALA A 39 -3.85 -12.36 -17.65
C ALA A 39 -2.99 -11.19 -17.16
N LEU A 40 -2.38 -11.29 -15.98
CA LEU A 40 -1.44 -10.26 -15.48
C LEU A 40 -0.22 -10.07 -16.39
N SER A 41 0.31 -11.16 -16.97
CA SER A 41 1.41 -11.09 -17.94
C SER A 41 1.01 -10.38 -19.23
N GLU A 42 -0.19 -10.67 -19.73
CA GLU A 42 -0.73 -10.04 -20.95
C GLU A 42 -1.04 -8.55 -20.71
N LEU A 43 -1.66 -8.22 -19.57
CA LEU A 43 -1.95 -6.84 -19.14
C LEU A 43 -0.67 -6.01 -19.04
N ARG A 44 0.40 -6.59 -18.49
CA ARG A 44 1.72 -5.96 -18.44
C ARG A 44 2.28 -5.67 -19.84
N GLY A 45 1.98 -6.52 -20.83
CA GLY A 45 2.44 -6.34 -22.21
C GLY A 45 1.72 -5.23 -22.98
N ILE A 46 0.56 -4.78 -22.50
CA ILE A 46 -0.27 -3.76 -23.16
C ILE A 46 -0.42 -2.46 -22.37
N SER A 47 0.27 -2.32 -21.23
CA SER A 47 0.19 -1.14 -20.36
C SER A 47 1.57 -0.57 -20.07
N ASP A 48 1.67 0.76 -20.01
CA ASP A 48 2.90 1.44 -19.58
C ASP A 48 3.17 1.21 -18.08
N ALA A 49 2.10 1.04 -17.30
CA ALA A 49 2.15 0.72 -15.88
C ALA A 49 0.98 -0.19 -15.51
N LEU A 50 1.29 -1.24 -14.73
CA LEU A 50 0.31 -2.14 -14.15
C LEU A 50 0.32 -1.98 -12.62
N LEU A 51 -0.80 -1.54 -12.05
CA LEU A 51 -1.01 -1.44 -10.60
C LEU A 51 -1.79 -2.68 -10.14
N VAL A 52 -1.21 -3.43 -9.19
CA VAL A 52 -1.83 -4.63 -8.62
C VAL A 52 -2.02 -4.41 -7.13
N GLU A 53 -3.27 -4.45 -6.67
CA GLU A 53 -3.56 -4.48 -5.23
C GLU A 53 -3.21 -5.85 -4.67
N ALA A 54 -2.23 -5.90 -3.76
CA ALA A 54 -1.73 -7.16 -3.20
C ALA A 54 -2.54 -7.63 -1.97
N ASP A 55 -3.11 -6.69 -1.21
CA ASP A 55 -3.97 -6.92 -0.06
C ASP A 55 -4.65 -5.63 0.46
N GLY A 56 -5.89 -5.76 0.91
CA GLY A 56 -6.71 -4.65 1.41
C GLY A 56 -6.65 -4.46 2.94
N ALA A 57 -7.00 -3.25 3.40
CA ALA A 57 -7.05 -2.90 4.83
C ALA A 57 -8.47 -2.74 5.40
N ARG A 58 -9.51 -3.07 4.64
CA ARG A 58 -10.94 -2.82 4.98
C ARG A 58 -11.21 -1.35 5.38
N GLY A 59 -10.55 -0.42 4.69
CA GLY A 59 -10.66 1.02 4.96
C GLY A 59 -9.94 1.52 6.21
N LEU A 60 -9.26 0.64 6.96
CA LEU A 60 -8.44 1.06 8.10
C LEU A 60 -7.09 1.63 7.63
N PRO A 61 -6.57 2.67 8.30
CA PRO A 61 -5.39 3.39 7.84
C PRO A 61 -4.10 2.57 7.91
N VAL A 62 -4.01 1.56 8.77
CA VAL A 62 -2.79 0.76 8.94
C VAL A 62 -3.13 -0.71 9.02
N LYS A 63 -2.21 -1.59 8.59
CA LYS A 63 -2.37 -3.04 8.67
C LYS A 63 -1.05 -3.77 8.89
N ALA A 64 -1.15 -5.01 9.35
CA ALA A 64 -0.12 -6.03 9.16
C ALA A 64 -0.69 -7.18 8.30
N PRO A 65 0.13 -7.80 7.43
CA PRO A 65 -0.31 -8.94 6.63
C PRO A 65 -0.45 -10.21 7.50
N ALA A 66 -1.49 -11.01 7.30
CA ALA A 66 -1.59 -12.38 7.83
C ALA A 66 -0.74 -13.35 6.97
N PRO A 67 -0.65 -14.64 7.30
CA PRO A 67 0.28 -15.58 6.64
C PRO A 67 0.19 -15.63 5.11
N HIS A 68 -1.01 -15.62 4.53
CA HIS A 68 -1.24 -15.70 3.08
C HIS A 68 -1.15 -14.35 2.34
N GLU A 69 -0.96 -13.24 3.06
CA GLU A 69 -0.78 -11.90 2.49
C GLU A 69 0.66 -11.40 2.64
N PRO A 70 1.09 -10.40 1.86
CA PRO A 70 0.41 -9.87 0.67
C PRO A 70 0.56 -10.82 -0.54
N VAL A 71 -0.39 -10.79 -1.48
CA VAL A 71 -0.29 -11.53 -2.75
C VAL A 71 0.46 -10.67 -3.78
N ILE A 72 1.79 -10.61 -3.65
CA ILE A 72 2.64 -9.80 -4.54
C ILE A 72 2.80 -10.51 -5.89
N TYR A 73 2.52 -9.80 -6.98
CA TYR A 73 2.78 -10.30 -8.32
C TYR A 73 4.29 -10.46 -8.55
N PRO A 74 4.81 -11.67 -8.90
CA PRO A 74 6.25 -11.93 -8.92
C PRO A 74 7.09 -11.03 -9.85
N ALA A 75 6.49 -10.52 -10.94
CA ALA A 75 7.18 -9.62 -11.86
C ALA A 75 7.09 -8.13 -11.47
N SER A 76 6.69 -7.82 -10.23
CA SER A 76 6.59 -6.44 -9.74
C SER A 76 7.97 -5.78 -9.66
N GLY A 77 8.19 -4.69 -10.38
CA GLY A 77 9.42 -3.89 -10.27
C GLY A 77 9.46 -2.97 -9.04
N LEU A 78 8.31 -2.71 -8.42
CA LEU A 78 8.14 -1.84 -7.27
C LEU A 78 6.99 -2.36 -6.39
N VAL A 79 7.23 -2.48 -5.09
CA VAL A 79 6.20 -2.70 -4.07
C VAL A 79 6.04 -1.43 -3.25
N VAL A 80 4.80 -0.99 -3.09
CA VAL A 80 4.45 0.22 -2.36
C VAL A 80 3.63 -0.15 -1.13
N ALA A 81 4.18 0.06 0.06
CA ALA A 81 3.40 -0.02 1.29
C ALA A 81 2.72 1.31 1.55
N VAL A 82 1.41 1.28 1.76
CA VAL A 82 0.60 2.48 2.03
C VAL A 82 0.11 2.45 3.47
N ALA A 83 0.29 3.56 4.18
CA ALA A 83 -0.28 3.77 5.51
C ALA A 83 -0.89 5.17 5.63
N GLY A 84 -2.02 5.26 6.33
CA GLY A 84 -2.71 6.49 6.64
C GLY A 84 -2.20 7.12 7.94
N LEU A 85 -1.75 8.36 7.87
CA LEU A 85 -1.24 9.11 9.03
C LEU A 85 -2.34 9.43 10.04
N SER A 86 -3.62 9.37 9.65
CA SER A 86 -4.77 9.51 10.57
C SER A 86 -4.79 8.46 11.70
N ALA A 87 -3.97 7.39 11.61
CA ALA A 87 -3.79 6.41 12.67
C ALA A 87 -2.87 6.88 13.79
N VAL A 88 -1.94 7.81 13.52
CA VAL A 88 -0.97 8.27 14.51
C VAL A 88 -1.72 9.03 15.61
N GLY A 89 -1.40 8.71 16.87
CA GLY A 89 -2.08 9.27 18.03
C GLY A 89 -3.37 8.53 18.42
N ARG A 90 -3.70 7.41 17.77
CA ARG A 90 -4.87 6.57 18.09
C ARG A 90 -4.46 5.21 18.65
N PRO A 91 -5.30 4.57 19.50
CA PRO A 91 -5.10 3.18 19.90
C PRO A 91 -5.08 2.24 18.69
N LEU A 92 -4.24 1.20 18.73
CA LEU A 92 -4.13 0.24 17.62
C LEU A 92 -5.46 -0.43 17.30
N LYS A 93 -6.27 -0.76 18.32
CA LYS A 93 -7.60 -1.38 18.13
C LYS A 93 -8.57 -0.58 17.25
N ASP A 94 -8.40 0.74 17.18
CA ASP A 94 -9.31 1.64 16.45
C ASP A 94 -8.85 1.95 15.03
N CYS A 95 -7.60 1.60 14.68
CA CYS A 95 -6.96 2.07 13.45
C CYS A 95 -6.20 0.99 12.67
N CYS A 96 -6.06 -0.22 13.22
CA CYS A 96 -5.30 -1.29 12.58
C CYS A 96 -6.17 -2.44 12.09
N PHE A 97 -6.03 -2.78 10.81
CA PHE A 97 -6.52 -4.05 10.31
C PHE A 97 -5.57 -5.17 10.74
N ARG A 98 -6.12 -6.35 11.04
CA ARG A 98 -5.36 -7.52 11.49
C ARG A 98 -4.58 -7.26 12.78
N LEU A 99 -5.26 -6.65 13.75
CA LEU A 99 -4.73 -6.23 15.04
C LEU A 99 -3.82 -7.28 15.73
N PRO A 100 -4.18 -8.58 15.82
CA PRO A 100 -3.30 -9.57 16.44
C PRO A 100 -1.91 -9.69 15.79
N PHE A 101 -1.82 -9.47 14.48
CA PHE A 101 -0.54 -9.49 13.78
C PHE A 101 0.26 -8.21 14.02
N VAL A 102 -0.42 -7.06 14.13
CA VAL A 102 0.24 -5.78 14.46
C VAL A 102 0.81 -5.79 15.86
N THR A 103 0.02 -6.21 16.86
CA THR A 103 0.45 -6.26 18.26
C THR A 103 1.59 -7.26 18.47
N ALA A 104 1.49 -8.45 17.86
CA ALA A 104 2.55 -9.45 17.91
C ALA A 104 3.85 -8.99 17.23
N LEU A 105 3.76 -8.28 16.10
CA LEU A 105 4.93 -7.75 15.39
C LEU A 105 5.62 -6.64 16.19
N LEU A 106 4.85 -5.74 16.78
CA LEU A 106 5.38 -4.59 17.50
C LEU A 106 5.79 -4.90 18.95
N GLY A 107 5.25 -5.98 19.52
CA GLY A 107 5.46 -6.36 20.92
C GLY A 107 4.70 -5.44 21.88
N VAL A 108 3.46 -5.09 21.54
CA VAL A 108 2.64 -4.09 22.26
C VAL A 108 1.20 -4.57 22.44
N THR A 109 0.40 -3.85 23.24
CA THR A 109 -1.02 -4.16 23.47
C THR A 109 -1.94 -3.42 22.50
N GLU A 110 -3.21 -3.83 22.44
CA GLU A 110 -4.21 -3.20 21.57
C GLU A 110 -4.54 -1.74 21.92
N ASP A 111 -4.39 -1.36 23.18
CA ASP A 111 -4.59 0.01 23.68
C ASP A 111 -3.38 0.92 23.43
N THR A 112 -2.26 0.36 22.97
CA THR A 112 -1.06 1.14 22.69
C THR A 112 -1.37 2.19 21.63
N ILE A 113 -1.00 3.44 21.91
CA ILE A 113 -1.13 4.54 20.95
C ILE A 113 -0.11 4.36 19.84
N LEU A 114 -0.56 4.36 18.58
CA LEU A 114 0.33 4.28 17.45
C LEU A 114 1.15 5.58 17.33
N THR A 115 2.46 5.46 17.44
CA THR A 115 3.42 6.57 17.33
C THR A 115 4.23 6.47 16.03
N PRO A 116 4.89 7.55 15.58
CA PRO A 116 5.79 7.49 14.42
C PRO A 116 6.86 6.39 14.50
N PRO A 117 7.54 6.15 15.65
CA PRO A 117 8.48 5.04 15.80
C PRO A 117 7.86 3.64 15.67
N LEU A 118 6.61 3.46 16.13
CA LEU A 118 5.91 2.19 15.96
C LEU A 118 5.48 1.97 14.51
N LEU A 119 4.98 3.02 13.85
CA LEU A 119 4.58 2.97 12.45
C LEU A 119 5.79 2.69 11.53
N SER A 120 6.94 3.31 11.80
CA SER A 120 8.17 3.07 11.03
C SER A 120 8.69 1.64 11.19
N ARG A 121 8.66 1.08 12.41
CA ARG A 121 8.98 -0.33 12.67
C ARG A 121 8.05 -1.28 11.92
N LEU A 122 6.74 -1.01 11.94
CA LEU A 122 5.75 -1.82 11.22
C LEU A 122 6.02 -1.82 9.70
N LEU A 123 6.24 -0.63 9.12
CA LEU A 123 6.46 -0.47 7.68
C LEU A 123 7.85 -0.96 7.24
N SER A 124 8.83 -1.01 8.14
CA SER A 124 10.19 -1.46 7.81
C SER A 124 10.40 -2.96 8.02
N SER A 125 9.47 -3.64 8.69
CA SER A 125 9.60 -5.05 9.05
C SER A 125 9.31 -5.99 7.88
N GLU A 126 10.13 -7.04 7.74
CA GLU A 126 9.91 -8.17 6.81
C GLU A 126 8.73 -9.06 7.20
N ARG A 127 8.19 -8.86 8.41
CA ARG A 127 6.92 -9.47 8.84
C ARG A 127 5.74 -8.51 8.67
N GLY A 128 6.02 -7.25 8.35
CA GLY A 128 5.06 -6.14 8.20
C GLY A 128 5.06 -5.62 6.78
N GLY A 129 5.31 -4.32 6.59
CA GLY A 129 5.24 -3.65 5.28
C GLY A 129 6.15 -4.25 4.20
N ARG A 130 7.25 -4.90 4.59
CA ARG A 130 8.20 -5.55 3.66
C ARG A 130 7.96 -7.04 3.44
N LYS A 131 6.89 -7.61 3.99
CA LYS A 131 6.64 -9.05 3.85
C LYS A 131 6.47 -9.43 2.39
N GLY A 132 7.23 -10.44 1.95
CA GLY A 132 7.18 -10.96 0.57
C GLY A 132 7.84 -10.06 -0.47
N VAL A 133 8.49 -8.96 -0.07
CA VAL A 133 9.26 -8.13 -1.01
C VAL A 133 10.61 -8.79 -1.28
N LEU A 134 10.78 -9.30 -2.50
CA LEU A 134 11.96 -10.02 -2.93
C LEU A 134 12.73 -9.23 -3.99
N PRO A 135 14.08 -9.31 -4.06
CA PRO A 135 14.84 -8.78 -5.18
C PRO A 135 14.37 -9.38 -6.52
N PRO A 136 14.39 -8.59 -7.63
CA PRO A 136 14.90 -7.23 -7.75
C PRO A 136 13.87 -6.13 -7.43
N SER A 137 12.71 -6.46 -6.84
CA SER A 137 11.67 -5.48 -6.56
C SER A 137 12.18 -4.39 -5.61
N ARG A 138 11.97 -3.13 -5.98
CA ARG A 138 12.20 -2.01 -5.08
C ARG A 138 11.07 -1.91 -4.05
N TYR A 139 11.37 -1.31 -2.90
CA TYR A 139 10.39 -1.02 -1.86
C TYR A 139 10.25 0.49 -1.67
N THR A 140 9.02 0.97 -1.51
CA THR A 140 8.72 2.38 -1.22
C THR A 140 7.55 2.46 -0.27
N VAL A 141 7.54 3.50 0.57
CA VAL A 141 6.45 3.77 1.50
C VAL A 141 5.70 5.02 1.08
N VAL A 142 4.38 4.96 1.08
CA VAL A 142 3.49 6.12 0.95
C VAL A 142 2.79 6.34 2.29
N LEU A 143 3.06 7.48 2.91
CA LEU A 143 2.39 7.96 4.11
C LEU A 143 1.29 8.94 3.68
N ASN A 144 0.07 8.42 3.52
CA ASN A 144 -1.08 9.21 3.08
C ASN A 144 -1.78 9.92 4.25
N GLN A 145 -2.75 10.79 3.95
CA GLN A 145 -3.56 11.50 4.95
C GLN A 145 -2.75 12.47 5.82
N ALA A 146 -1.72 13.13 5.25
CA ALA A 146 -1.03 14.27 5.86
C ALA A 146 -1.89 15.55 5.78
N ASP A 147 -3.12 15.47 6.28
CA ASP A 147 -4.18 16.44 5.99
C ASP A 147 -4.11 17.71 6.84
N ASN A 148 -3.25 17.72 7.87
CA ASN A 148 -2.99 18.89 8.71
C ASN A 148 -1.51 18.97 9.14
N PRO A 149 -1.06 20.11 9.70
CA PRO A 149 0.34 20.30 10.09
C PRO A 149 0.88 19.27 11.09
N SER A 150 0.04 18.80 12.02
CA SER A 150 0.42 17.78 13.00
C SER A 150 0.70 16.44 12.31
N LEU A 151 -0.21 15.99 11.44
CA LEU A 151 -0.05 14.76 10.66
C LEU A 151 1.13 14.84 9.69
N LEU A 152 1.38 15.99 9.07
CA LEU A 152 2.57 16.21 8.26
C LEU A 152 3.86 16.09 9.07
N ALA A 153 3.90 16.65 10.28
CA ALA A 153 5.04 16.52 11.19
C ALA A 153 5.27 15.05 11.60
N SER A 154 4.19 14.32 11.94
CA SER A 154 4.25 12.88 12.20
C SER A 154 4.76 12.11 10.97
N GLY A 155 4.28 12.43 9.77
CA GLY A 155 4.75 11.82 8.53
C GLY A 155 6.25 12.04 8.29
N ARG A 156 6.74 13.26 8.53
CA ARG A 156 8.18 13.58 8.43
C ARG A 156 9.01 12.81 9.46
N GLN A 157 8.50 12.65 10.69
CA GLN A 157 9.17 11.84 11.70
C GLN A 157 9.22 10.36 11.26
N THR A 158 8.08 9.78 10.91
CA THR A 158 7.99 8.39 10.45
C THR A 158 8.93 8.13 9.27
N ALA A 159 8.98 9.04 8.30
CA ALA A 159 9.83 8.92 7.13
C ALA A 159 11.34 8.98 7.47
N ARG A 160 11.75 9.84 8.41
CA ARG A 160 13.12 9.84 8.95
C ARG A 160 13.46 8.51 9.62
N ASP A 161 12.56 8.00 10.46
CA ASP A 161 12.77 6.74 11.18
C ASP A 161 12.85 5.55 10.22
N ILE A 162 12.01 5.49 9.18
CA ILE A 162 12.07 4.47 8.12
C ILE A 162 13.42 4.52 7.42
N ARG A 163 13.93 5.71 7.09
CA ARG A 163 15.22 5.84 6.39
C ARG A 163 16.41 5.46 7.27
N ALA A 164 16.31 5.65 8.59
CA ALA A 164 17.31 5.17 9.53
C ALA A 164 17.31 3.64 9.61
N LEU A 165 16.13 3.01 9.57
CA LEU A 165 15.98 1.55 9.60
C LEU A 165 16.30 0.89 8.24
N LEU A 166 16.00 1.57 7.14
CA LEU A 166 16.13 1.09 5.76
C LEU A 166 16.78 2.17 4.90
N PRO A 167 18.12 2.30 4.94
CA PRO A 167 18.85 3.23 4.07
C PRO A 167 18.49 3.01 2.60
N GLY A 168 18.16 4.10 1.89
CA GLY A 168 17.76 4.08 0.48
C GLY A 168 16.28 3.81 0.22
N CYS A 169 15.46 3.56 1.25
CA CYS A 169 14.02 3.47 1.10
C CYS A 169 13.43 4.86 0.78
N ARG A 170 12.77 4.98 -0.37
CA ARG A 170 12.02 6.19 -0.72
C ARG A 170 10.74 6.24 0.10
N VAL A 171 10.45 7.40 0.69
CA VAL A 171 9.20 7.66 1.42
C VAL A 171 8.51 8.88 0.82
N VAL A 172 7.24 8.75 0.49
CA VAL A 172 6.41 9.84 -0.06
C VAL A 172 5.32 10.17 0.93
N ILE A 173 5.14 11.46 1.25
CA ILE A 173 4.08 11.93 2.14
C ILE A 173 3.01 12.60 1.29
N THR A 174 1.76 12.17 1.42
CA THR A 174 0.64 12.63 0.59
C THR A 174 -0.58 13.06 1.39
N SER A 175 -1.45 13.86 0.78
CA SER A 175 -2.80 14.18 1.26
C SER A 175 -3.72 14.39 0.07
N LEU A 176 -4.92 13.79 0.10
CA LEU A 176 -5.88 13.83 -1.01
C LEU A 176 -7.10 14.72 -0.69
N CYS A 177 -7.10 15.42 0.44
CA CYS A 177 -8.26 16.15 0.92
C CYS A 177 -8.42 17.57 0.35
N LYS A 178 -7.34 18.18 -0.22
CA LYS A 178 -7.27 19.43 -1.02
C LYS A 178 -5.81 19.96 -1.08
N GLY A 179 -5.43 20.65 -2.16
CA GLY A 179 -4.13 21.31 -2.32
C GLY A 179 -3.09 20.45 -3.06
N ILE A 180 -1.79 20.65 -2.77
CA ILE A 180 -0.71 19.84 -3.40
C ILE A 180 -0.78 18.41 -2.85
N ASP A 181 -0.98 17.41 -3.71
CA ASP A 181 -1.15 16.01 -3.27
C ASP A 181 0.12 15.43 -2.66
N ILE A 182 1.29 15.78 -3.20
CA ILE A 182 2.60 15.38 -2.68
C ILE A 182 3.12 16.46 -1.73
N LYS A 183 3.16 16.15 -0.43
CA LYS A 183 3.62 17.08 0.61
C LYS A 183 5.13 17.01 0.82
N ALA A 184 5.73 15.85 0.61
CA ALA A 184 7.18 15.67 0.65
C ALA A 184 7.59 14.37 -0.05
N VAL A 185 8.82 14.35 -0.56
CA VAL A 185 9.51 13.15 -1.02
C VAL A 185 10.83 13.06 -0.27
N MET A 186 11.09 11.92 0.36
CA MET A 186 12.35 11.64 1.04
C MET A 186 13.06 10.53 0.25
N CYS A 187 14.15 10.91 -0.42
CA CYS A 187 15.05 10.03 -1.17
C CYS A 187 16.34 9.83 -0.39
#